data_AF-A0A0L0MGR1-F1
#
_entry.id   AF-A0A0L0MGR1-F1
#
_cell.length_a   1.000
_cell.length_b   1.000
_cell.length_c   1.000
_cell.angle_alpha   90.00
_cell.angle_beta   90.00
_cell.angle_gamma   90.00
#
_symmetry.space_group_name_H-M   'P 1'
#
loop_
_entity.id
_entity.type
_entity.pdbx_description
1 polymer ?
#
loop_
_entity_poly.entity_id
_entity_poly.type
_entity_poly.pdbx_seq_one_letter_code
_entity_poly.pdbx_strand_id
1 'polypeptide(L)'
;MLMTERDFGRKSVFMRVSERALSEHIAHVATALSQIAMAFPEMHAEFSVHVRCIRLFDGAVTMGFTDERMFGAMLLRIPVSHIEPVSYYIEHIVHEASHIHLNALMAVGKIILNDPGERFVSPIRPDPRPMLGVFHATYVTSRIVQALLKLLRWTKNENLLPSLAEAADELIRGYLEISRYGTFTEYGASLIRELRDQIAGLTLLPEWRDFDFDTPRQHRYGSWKSNVAKLKEQLESAQPA
;
A
#
# COMPACT_ATOMS: atom_id res chain seq x y z
N MET A 1 -4.03 -6.05 3.66
CA MET A 1 -4.67 -7.28 3.14
C MET A 1 -5.91 -6.93 2.31
N LEU A 2 -5.74 -6.78 1.01
CA LEU A 2 -6.80 -6.43 0.06
C LEU A 2 -7.44 -7.73 -0.45
N MET A 3 -8.71 -7.93 -0.09
CA MET A 3 -9.51 -9.11 -0.46
C MET A 3 -10.27 -8.81 -1.74
N THR A 4 -10.41 -9.79 -2.62
CA THR A 4 -11.36 -9.67 -3.74
C THR A 4 -12.79 -9.90 -3.26
N GLU A 5 -13.82 -9.55 -4.06
CA GLU A 5 -15.22 -9.89 -3.73
C GLU A 5 -15.39 -11.40 -3.51
N ARG A 6 -14.63 -12.21 -4.26
CA ARG A 6 -14.62 -13.67 -4.19
C ARG A 6 -13.96 -14.21 -2.91
N ASP A 7 -13.31 -13.37 -2.13
CA ASP A 7 -12.65 -13.74 -0.87
C ASP A 7 -13.52 -13.44 0.36
N PHE A 8 -14.58 -12.63 0.24
CA PHE A 8 -15.47 -12.35 1.37
C PHE A 8 -16.16 -13.62 1.89
N GLY A 9 -16.10 -13.84 3.20
CA GLY A 9 -16.69 -15.01 3.87
C GLY A 9 -15.88 -16.31 3.73
N ARG A 10 -14.73 -16.30 3.04
CA ARG A 10 -13.86 -17.48 2.91
C ARG A 10 -12.78 -17.49 3.98
N LYS A 11 -12.33 -18.69 4.36
CA LYS A 11 -11.17 -18.87 5.23
C LYS A 11 -9.88 -18.75 4.42
N SER A 12 -8.85 -18.15 5.00
CA SER A 12 -7.51 -18.15 4.42
C SER A 12 -7.01 -19.58 4.25
N VAL A 13 -6.44 -19.85 3.09
CA VAL A 13 -5.82 -21.14 2.76
C VAL A 13 -4.37 -20.88 2.36
N PHE A 14 -3.44 -21.65 2.91
CA PHE A 14 -2.03 -21.62 2.57
C PHE A 14 -1.64 -22.97 1.96
N MET A 15 -1.09 -22.92 0.77
CA MET A 15 -0.67 -24.08 -0.01
C MET A 15 0.79 -23.91 -0.44
N ARG A 16 1.46 -25.04 -0.60
CA ARG A 16 2.81 -25.08 -1.16
C ARG A 16 2.77 -24.72 -2.65
N VAL A 17 3.70 -23.87 -3.08
CA VAL A 17 3.94 -23.61 -4.50
C VAL A 17 4.69 -24.80 -5.11
N SER A 18 4.29 -25.24 -6.31
CA SER A 18 5.02 -26.28 -7.05
C SER A 18 6.45 -25.82 -7.37
N GLU A 19 7.41 -26.74 -7.50
CA GLU A 19 8.82 -26.37 -7.74
C GLU A 19 9.02 -25.57 -9.04
N ARG A 20 8.24 -25.91 -10.07
CA ARG A 20 8.20 -25.18 -11.34
C ARG A 20 7.72 -23.74 -11.14
N ALA A 21 6.52 -23.56 -10.55
CA ALA A 21 5.95 -22.24 -10.33
C ALA A 21 6.82 -21.41 -9.37
N LEU A 22 7.44 -22.05 -8.38
CA LEU A 22 8.37 -21.41 -7.46
C LEU A 22 9.58 -20.83 -8.22
N SER A 23 10.18 -21.61 -9.11
CA SER A 23 11.32 -21.16 -9.93
C SER A 23 10.96 -19.98 -10.84
N GLU A 24 9.79 -20.06 -11.50
CA GLU A 24 9.26 -18.99 -12.34
C GLU A 24 9.02 -17.70 -11.51
N HIS A 25 8.39 -17.81 -10.35
CA HIS A 25 8.09 -16.64 -9.51
C HIS A 25 9.30 -16.05 -8.78
N ILE A 26 10.33 -16.84 -8.47
CA ILE A 26 11.60 -16.31 -7.96
C ILE A 26 12.21 -15.32 -8.96
N ALA A 27 12.16 -15.63 -10.27
CA ALA A 27 12.66 -14.72 -11.30
C ALA A 27 11.84 -13.42 -11.39
N HIS A 28 10.52 -13.51 -11.23
CA HIS A 28 9.65 -12.33 -11.16
C HIS A 28 9.92 -11.46 -9.93
N VAL A 29 10.13 -12.08 -8.75
CA VAL A 29 10.50 -11.37 -7.52
C VAL A 29 11.85 -10.67 -7.67
N ALA A 30 12.85 -11.35 -8.27
CA ALA A 30 14.15 -10.73 -8.52
C ALA A 30 14.05 -9.53 -9.46
N THR A 31 13.26 -9.64 -10.53
CA THR A 31 12.95 -8.53 -11.43
C THR A 31 12.26 -7.38 -10.70
N ALA A 32 11.26 -7.67 -9.87
CA ALA A 32 10.56 -6.67 -9.07
C ALA A 32 11.52 -5.91 -8.13
N LEU A 33 12.38 -6.62 -7.40
CA LEU A 33 13.39 -6.01 -6.53
C LEU A 33 14.37 -5.12 -7.33
N SER A 34 14.80 -5.58 -8.50
CA SER A 34 15.66 -4.77 -9.37
C SER A 34 14.94 -3.50 -9.85
N GLN A 35 13.66 -3.56 -10.19
CA GLN A 35 12.90 -2.38 -10.59
C GLN A 35 12.69 -1.41 -9.42
N ILE A 36 12.42 -1.92 -8.21
CA ILE A 36 12.37 -1.09 -7.00
C ILE A 36 13.73 -0.41 -6.77
N ALA A 37 14.84 -1.13 -6.90
CA ALA A 37 16.18 -0.56 -6.74
C ALA A 37 16.47 0.58 -7.71
N MET A 38 15.97 0.49 -8.95
CA MET A 38 16.18 1.51 -9.99
C MET A 38 15.22 2.71 -9.83
N ALA A 39 13.94 2.46 -9.56
CA ALA A 39 12.92 3.50 -9.50
C ALA A 39 12.83 4.18 -8.13
N PHE A 40 13.03 3.41 -7.05
CA PHE A 40 12.87 3.86 -5.66
C PHE A 40 14.03 3.34 -4.77
N PRO A 41 15.27 3.83 -4.97
CA PRO A 41 16.45 3.34 -4.28
C PRO A 41 16.36 3.38 -2.74
N GLU A 42 15.69 4.39 -2.19
CA GLU A 42 15.51 4.55 -0.74
C GLU A 42 14.67 3.43 -0.14
N MET A 43 13.58 3.04 -0.82
CA MET A 43 12.75 1.90 -0.42
C MET A 43 13.52 0.58 -0.54
N HIS A 44 14.35 0.42 -1.56
CA HIS A 44 15.19 -0.76 -1.70
C HIS A 44 16.26 -0.86 -0.60
N ALA A 45 16.85 0.27 -0.21
CA ALA A 45 17.80 0.32 0.91
C ALA A 45 17.12 -0.05 2.23
N GLU A 46 15.95 0.50 2.51
CA GLU A 46 15.12 0.15 3.68
C GLU A 46 14.74 -1.35 3.68
N PHE A 47 14.28 -1.87 2.54
CA PHE A 47 14.00 -3.30 2.35
C PHE A 47 15.23 -4.15 2.68
N SER A 48 16.42 -3.78 2.20
CA SER A 48 17.65 -4.55 2.39
C SER A 48 18.12 -4.58 3.85
N VAL A 49 17.75 -3.58 4.65
CA VAL A 49 18.03 -3.54 6.09
C VAL A 49 17.06 -4.43 6.85
N HIS A 50 15.77 -4.39 6.50
CA HIS A 50 14.73 -5.04 7.27
C HIS A 50 14.43 -6.48 6.87
N VAL A 51 14.59 -6.83 5.59
CA VAL A 51 14.08 -8.08 5.04
C VAL A 51 15.22 -9.05 4.75
N ARG A 52 15.18 -10.20 5.42
CA ARG A 52 16.13 -11.30 5.24
C ARG A 52 15.59 -12.37 4.30
N CYS A 53 14.28 -12.64 4.29
CA CYS A 53 13.70 -13.66 3.42
C CYS A 53 12.29 -13.34 2.93
N ILE A 54 12.05 -13.70 1.67
CA ILE A 54 10.72 -13.77 1.06
C ILE A 54 10.34 -15.25 0.96
N ARG A 55 9.11 -15.59 1.37
CA ARG A 55 8.54 -16.93 1.26
C ARG A 55 7.31 -16.88 0.38
N LEU A 56 7.33 -17.62 -0.72
CA LEU A 56 6.19 -17.71 -1.63
C LEU A 56 5.24 -18.82 -1.20
N PHE A 57 3.94 -18.53 -1.27
CA PHE A 57 2.87 -19.51 -1.05
C PHE A 57 1.80 -19.36 -2.13
N ASP A 58 0.99 -20.40 -2.31
CA ASP A 58 -0.26 -20.32 -3.07
C ASP A 58 -1.44 -20.38 -2.10
N GLY A 59 -2.61 -19.87 -2.46
CA GLY A 59 -3.70 -19.77 -1.50
C GLY A 59 -4.89 -18.93 -1.92
N ALA A 60 -5.78 -18.72 -0.97
CA ALA A 60 -6.97 -17.88 -1.12
C ALA A 60 -7.01 -16.85 0.01
N VAL A 61 -7.68 -15.71 -0.23
CA VAL A 61 -7.87 -14.59 0.71
C VAL A 61 -6.58 -13.82 1.05
N THR A 62 -5.55 -14.49 1.56
CA THR A 62 -4.29 -13.86 1.96
C THR A 62 -3.37 -13.64 0.77
N MET A 63 -2.97 -12.40 0.53
CA MET A 63 -2.03 -12.03 -0.52
C MET A 63 -0.60 -11.80 0.00
N GLY A 64 -0.49 -11.36 1.24
CA GLY A 64 0.78 -11.09 1.90
C GLY A 64 0.59 -11.15 3.41
N PHE A 65 1.67 -11.46 4.13
CA PHE A 65 1.69 -11.47 5.58
C PHE A 65 3.09 -11.22 6.13
N THR A 66 3.15 -10.35 7.14
CA THR A 66 4.29 -10.07 8.01
C THR A 66 3.81 -9.99 9.46
N ASP A 67 4.70 -10.31 10.39
CA ASP A 67 4.40 -10.34 11.82
C ASP A 67 5.67 -10.03 12.62
N GLU A 68 5.52 -9.27 13.70
CA GLU A 68 6.61 -8.84 14.57
C GLU A 68 7.39 -10.01 15.19
N ARG A 69 6.77 -11.19 15.34
CA ARG A 69 7.42 -12.41 15.86
C ARG A 69 8.35 -13.07 14.84
N MET A 70 8.26 -12.69 13.56
CA MET A 70 9.11 -13.17 12.48
C MET A 70 9.81 -12.01 11.75
N PHE A 71 10.33 -11.05 12.51
CA PHE A 71 10.96 -9.86 11.97
C PHE A 71 12.01 -10.21 10.90
N GLY A 72 11.86 -9.61 9.73
CA GLY A 72 12.69 -9.84 8.54
C GLY A 72 12.27 -11.01 7.65
N ALA A 73 11.15 -11.68 7.93
CA ALA A 73 10.48 -12.54 6.98
C ALA A 73 9.20 -11.88 6.45
N MET A 74 8.94 -12.03 5.15
CA MET A 74 7.62 -11.76 4.57
C MET A 74 7.14 -12.95 3.76
N LEU A 75 5.84 -13.21 3.83
CA LEU A 75 5.17 -14.24 3.04
C LEU A 75 4.35 -13.54 1.96
N LEU A 76 4.56 -13.94 0.70
CA LEU A 76 3.83 -13.39 -0.45
C LEU A 76 3.10 -14.51 -1.18
N ARG A 77 1.84 -14.29 -1.52
CA ARG A 77 1.09 -15.21 -2.38
C ARG A 77 1.59 -15.04 -3.81
N ILE A 78 1.61 -16.11 -4.59
CA ILE A 78 1.81 -16.00 -6.03
C ILE A 78 0.58 -15.31 -6.69
N PRO A 79 0.77 -14.47 -7.73
CA PRO A 79 -0.34 -13.84 -8.44
C PRO A 79 -1.19 -14.88 -9.17
N VAL A 80 -2.49 -14.58 -9.30
CA VAL A 80 -3.39 -15.35 -10.17
C VAL A 80 -3.06 -15.06 -11.65
N SER A 81 -3.40 -16.01 -12.54
CA SER A 81 -2.91 -16.06 -13.93
C SER A 81 -3.16 -14.84 -14.83
N HIS A 82 -4.08 -13.95 -14.48
CA HIS A 82 -4.41 -12.75 -15.25
C HIS A 82 -3.77 -11.47 -14.72
N ILE A 83 -2.98 -11.57 -13.65
CA ILE A 83 -2.27 -10.43 -13.05
C ILE A 83 -0.80 -10.50 -13.49
N GLU A 84 -0.27 -9.37 -13.98
CA GLU A 84 1.14 -9.26 -14.37
C GLU A 84 2.03 -9.46 -13.13
N PRO A 85 2.91 -10.48 -13.11
CA PRO A 85 3.60 -10.88 -11.89
C PRO A 85 4.56 -9.85 -11.31
N VAL A 86 5.30 -9.12 -12.15
CA VAL A 86 6.34 -8.19 -11.66
C VAL A 86 5.70 -7.01 -10.94
N SER A 87 4.69 -6.37 -11.54
CA SER A 87 3.94 -5.26 -10.95
C SER A 87 3.24 -5.70 -9.66
N TYR A 88 2.67 -6.91 -9.64
CA TYR A 88 2.09 -7.50 -8.44
C TYR A 88 3.12 -7.61 -7.31
N TYR A 89 4.29 -8.18 -7.59
CA TYR A 89 5.33 -8.32 -6.57
C TYR A 89 5.90 -6.99 -6.12
N ILE A 90 6.02 -5.98 -7.00
CA ILE A 90 6.48 -4.65 -6.57
C ILE A 90 5.54 -4.07 -5.52
N GLU A 91 4.22 -4.05 -5.77
CA GLU A 91 3.26 -3.50 -4.82
C GLU A 91 3.26 -4.29 -3.50
N HIS A 92 3.31 -5.63 -3.55
CA HIS A 92 3.28 -6.46 -2.35
C HIS A 92 4.59 -6.46 -1.55
N ILE A 93 5.75 -6.40 -2.21
CA ILE A 93 7.04 -6.23 -1.52
C ILE A 93 7.05 -4.89 -0.80
N VAL A 94 6.62 -3.81 -1.46
CA VAL A 94 6.53 -2.49 -0.84
C VAL A 94 5.55 -2.51 0.33
N HIS A 95 4.39 -3.15 0.17
CA HIS A 95 3.38 -3.30 1.21
C HIS A 95 3.94 -3.96 2.47
N GLU A 96 4.49 -5.17 2.33
CA GLU A 96 4.97 -5.96 3.46
C GLU A 96 6.25 -5.38 4.07
N ALA A 97 7.15 -4.83 3.26
CA ALA A 97 8.31 -4.12 3.79
C ALA A 97 7.91 -2.88 4.60
N SER A 98 6.87 -2.17 4.18
CA SER A 98 6.33 -1.01 4.92
C SER A 98 5.73 -1.43 6.26
N HIS A 99 5.09 -2.60 6.34
CA HIS A 99 4.65 -3.17 7.62
C HIS A 99 5.83 -3.48 8.54
N ILE A 100 6.88 -4.14 8.05
CA ILE A 100 8.08 -4.44 8.85
C ILE A 100 8.74 -3.16 9.36
N HIS A 101 8.90 -2.17 8.48
CA HIS A 101 9.48 -0.88 8.85
C HIS A 101 8.63 -0.16 9.90
N LEU A 102 7.30 -0.08 9.71
CA LEU A 102 6.41 0.55 10.68
C LEU A 102 6.42 -0.18 12.03
N ASN A 103 6.49 -1.52 12.03
CA ASN A 103 6.66 -2.30 13.26
C ASN A 103 7.97 -1.93 13.98
N ALA A 104 9.07 -1.70 13.24
CA ALA A 104 10.32 -1.23 13.82
C ALA A 104 10.17 0.17 14.44
N LEU A 105 9.51 1.10 13.76
CA LEU A 105 9.23 2.45 14.28
C LEU A 105 8.40 2.39 15.59
N MET A 106 7.36 1.55 15.63
CA MET A 106 6.53 1.37 16.82
C MET A 106 7.27 0.66 17.97
N ALA A 107 8.27 -0.17 17.67
CA ALA A 107 9.13 -0.77 18.69
C ALA A 107 10.05 0.26 19.37
N VAL A 108 10.40 1.34 18.67
CA VAL A 108 11.18 2.46 19.24
C VAL A 108 10.30 3.32 20.16
N GLY A 109 9.06 3.60 19.76
CA GLY A 109 8.17 4.43 20.56
C GLY A 109 6.70 4.36 20.14
N LYS A 110 5.82 4.63 21.10
CA LYS A 110 4.38 4.67 20.86
C LYS A 110 4.05 5.84 19.93
N ILE A 111 3.31 5.58 18.85
CA ILE A 111 2.87 6.59 17.88
C ILE A 111 1.48 7.10 18.24
N ILE A 112 0.55 6.18 18.52
CA ILE A 112 -0.88 6.48 18.72
C ILE A 112 -1.26 6.33 20.18
N LEU A 113 -2.00 7.30 20.70
CA LEU A 113 -2.48 7.37 22.08
C LEU A 113 -3.97 7.09 22.26
N ASN A 114 -4.75 7.01 21.16
CA ASN A 114 -6.16 6.61 21.20
C ASN A 114 -6.40 5.29 21.96
N ASP A 115 -7.61 5.12 22.46
CA ASP A 115 -8.02 3.88 23.12
C ASP A 115 -8.17 2.75 22.07
N PRO A 116 -7.57 1.56 22.27
CA PRO A 116 -7.73 0.42 21.37
C PRO A 116 -9.18 -0.07 21.15
N GLY A 117 -10.11 0.30 22.03
CA GLY A 117 -11.54 0.03 21.96
C GLY A 117 -12.32 0.96 21.02
N GLU A 118 -11.79 2.14 20.72
CA GLU A 118 -12.42 3.07 19.77
C GLU A 118 -12.41 2.52 18.35
N ARG A 119 -13.38 2.94 17.52
CA ARG A 119 -13.55 2.45 16.16
C ARG A 119 -13.79 3.61 15.20
N PHE A 120 -13.01 3.64 14.13
CA PHE A 120 -12.94 4.71 13.14
C PHE A 120 -13.08 4.12 11.72
N VAL A 121 -13.41 4.97 10.76
CA VAL A 121 -13.55 4.56 9.36
C VAL A 121 -12.18 4.14 8.81
N SER A 122 -12.14 3.01 8.10
CA SER A 122 -10.93 2.55 7.41
C SER A 122 -10.94 3.02 5.95
N PRO A 123 -9.79 3.45 5.38
CA PRO A 123 -9.73 3.90 3.99
C PRO A 123 -9.97 2.77 2.98
N ILE A 124 -9.72 1.52 3.39
CA ILE A 124 -9.68 0.34 2.51
C ILE A 124 -10.80 -0.64 2.83
N ARG A 125 -11.22 -0.71 4.11
CA ARG A 125 -12.15 -1.74 4.59
C ARG A 125 -13.50 -1.14 4.96
N PRO A 126 -14.59 -1.88 4.73
CA PRO A 126 -15.93 -1.42 5.12
C PRO A 126 -16.15 -1.46 6.64
N ASP A 127 -15.44 -2.33 7.37
CA ASP A 127 -15.57 -2.43 8.82
C ASP A 127 -14.71 -1.39 9.56
N PRO A 128 -15.27 -0.72 10.59
CA PRO A 128 -14.53 0.20 11.45
C PRO A 128 -13.38 -0.46 12.19
N ARG A 129 -12.26 0.26 12.37
CA ARG A 129 -11.02 -0.23 12.97
C ARG A 129 -10.53 0.66 14.11
N PRO A 130 -9.73 0.14 15.06
CA PRO A 130 -8.97 0.99 15.97
C PRO A 130 -8.09 1.97 15.19
N MET A 131 -7.78 3.13 15.79
CA MET A 131 -6.93 4.16 15.15
C MET A 131 -5.57 3.59 14.71
N LEU A 132 -5.01 2.65 15.48
CA LEU A 132 -3.78 1.93 15.11
C LEU A 132 -3.91 1.17 13.78
N GLY A 133 -5.07 0.57 13.52
CA GLY A 133 -5.35 -0.12 12.27
C GLY A 133 -5.55 0.85 11.10
N VAL A 134 -6.21 1.98 11.34
CA VAL A 134 -6.39 3.03 10.32
C VAL A 134 -5.03 3.63 9.94
N PHE A 135 -4.20 3.97 10.93
CA PHE A 135 -2.85 4.49 10.71
C PHE A 135 -1.94 3.50 9.98
N HIS A 136 -1.95 2.21 10.36
CA HIS A 136 -1.21 1.18 9.63
C HIS A 136 -1.58 1.15 8.14
N ALA A 137 -2.89 1.11 7.84
CA ALA A 137 -3.35 1.07 6.46
C ALA A 137 -2.91 2.33 5.70
N THR A 138 -3.11 3.51 6.28
CA THR A 138 -2.73 4.78 5.65
C THR A 138 -1.22 4.90 5.44
N TYR A 139 -0.41 4.50 6.42
CA TYR A 139 1.04 4.51 6.31
C TYR A 139 1.51 3.60 5.17
N VAL A 140 1.06 2.35 5.13
CA VAL A 140 1.45 1.42 4.06
C VAL A 140 0.96 1.90 2.69
N THR A 141 -0.26 2.44 2.59
CA THR A 141 -0.77 3.03 1.35
C THR A 141 0.08 4.21 0.91
N SER A 142 0.58 5.06 1.82
CA SER A 142 1.46 6.17 1.45
C SER A 142 2.73 5.69 0.76
N ARG A 143 3.30 4.56 1.22
CA ARG A 143 4.49 3.93 0.63
C ARG A 143 4.20 3.32 -0.74
N ILE A 144 3.02 2.71 -0.91
CA ILE A 144 2.55 2.23 -2.22
C ILE A 144 2.40 3.39 -3.21
N VAL A 145 1.82 4.51 -2.80
CA VAL A 145 1.68 5.72 -3.62
C VAL A 145 3.05 6.22 -4.08
N GLN A 146 4.04 6.28 -3.17
CA GLN A 146 5.41 6.65 -3.54
C GLN A 146 5.99 5.68 -4.56
N ALA A 147 5.86 4.36 -4.34
CA ALA A 147 6.38 3.35 -5.26
C ALA A 147 5.74 3.46 -6.66
N LEU A 148 4.42 3.59 -6.75
CA LEU A 148 3.71 3.75 -8.02
C LEU A 148 4.12 5.03 -8.75
N LEU A 149 4.26 6.16 -8.04
CA LEU A 149 4.72 7.42 -8.63
C LEU A 149 6.15 7.31 -9.15
N LYS A 150 7.05 6.70 -8.37
CA LYS A 150 8.45 6.50 -8.75
C LYS A 150 8.57 5.58 -9.98
N LEU A 151 7.81 4.49 -10.02
CA LEU A 151 7.74 3.58 -11.17
C LEU A 151 7.16 4.27 -12.40
N LEU A 152 6.06 5.02 -12.26
CA LEU A 152 5.48 5.80 -13.34
C LEU A 152 6.51 6.76 -13.94
N ARG A 153 7.26 7.48 -13.10
CA ARG A 153 8.26 8.44 -13.56
C ARG A 153 9.46 7.79 -14.22
N TRP A 154 9.88 6.63 -13.73
CA TRP A 154 11.00 5.87 -14.28
C TRP A 154 10.64 5.19 -15.61
N THR A 155 9.50 4.50 -15.65
CA THR A 155 9.06 3.73 -16.83
C THR A 155 8.32 4.57 -17.88
N LYS A 156 7.77 5.73 -17.49
CA LYS A 156 6.80 6.51 -18.27
C LYS A 156 5.54 5.72 -18.66
N ASN A 157 5.22 4.66 -17.91
CA ASN A 157 4.06 3.82 -18.17
C ASN A 157 2.79 4.43 -17.55
N GLU A 158 2.05 5.19 -18.35
CA GLU A 158 0.80 5.84 -17.93
C GLU A 158 -0.30 4.87 -17.49
N ASN A 159 -0.19 3.57 -17.79
CA ASN A 159 -1.11 2.54 -17.27
C ASN A 159 -1.04 2.42 -15.74
N LEU A 160 -0.03 3.00 -15.08
CA LEU A 160 0.07 3.07 -13.61
C LEU A 160 -0.77 4.20 -13.01
N LEU A 161 -1.22 5.19 -13.79
CA LEU A 161 -1.97 6.34 -13.30
C LEU A 161 -3.27 5.94 -12.58
N PRO A 162 -4.10 5.01 -13.09
CA PRO A 162 -5.30 4.59 -12.37
C PRO A 162 -5.01 4.01 -10.99
N SER A 163 -4.02 3.12 -10.88
CA SER A 163 -3.62 2.53 -9.61
C SER A 163 -3.03 3.58 -8.65
N LEU A 164 -2.26 4.53 -9.18
CA LEU A 164 -1.72 5.65 -8.39
C LEU A 164 -2.85 6.54 -7.86
N ALA A 165 -3.83 6.89 -8.70
CA ALA A 165 -4.96 7.71 -8.31
C ALA A 165 -5.81 7.03 -7.22
N GLU A 166 -6.05 5.73 -7.38
CA GLU A 166 -6.80 4.91 -6.42
C GLU A 166 -6.08 4.83 -5.06
N ALA A 167 -4.78 4.54 -5.06
CA ALA A 167 -3.99 4.50 -3.83
C ALA A 167 -3.85 5.90 -3.18
N ALA A 168 -3.74 6.96 -3.97
CA ALA A 168 -3.70 8.33 -3.47
C ALA A 168 -5.04 8.75 -2.84
N ASP A 169 -6.16 8.33 -3.42
CA ASP A 169 -7.48 8.54 -2.85
C ASP A 169 -7.66 7.81 -1.50
N GLU A 170 -7.23 6.55 -1.41
CA GLU A 170 -7.20 5.80 -0.15
C GLU A 170 -6.30 6.47 0.90
N LEU A 171 -5.12 6.95 0.51
CA LEU A 171 -4.21 7.70 1.37
C LEU A 171 -4.91 8.96 1.94
N ILE A 172 -5.58 9.74 1.09
CA ILE A 172 -6.29 10.96 1.50
C ILE A 172 -7.42 10.61 2.46
N ARG A 173 -8.25 9.61 2.14
CA ARG A 173 -9.33 9.15 3.04
C ARG A 173 -8.79 8.78 4.42
N GLY A 174 -7.72 7.99 4.45
CA GLY A 174 -7.09 7.54 5.68
C GLY A 174 -6.49 8.69 6.48
N TYR A 175 -5.77 9.59 5.81
CA TYR A 175 -5.17 10.77 6.43
C TYR A 175 -6.22 11.71 7.03
N LEU A 176 -7.35 11.94 6.35
CA LEU A 176 -8.42 12.80 6.86
C LEU A 176 -9.03 12.23 8.15
N GLU A 177 -9.28 10.92 8.21
CA GLU A 177 -9.79 10.28 9.43
C GLU A 177 -8.80 10.37 10.59
N ILE A 178 -7.52 10.08 10.32
CA ILE A 178 -6.40 10.18 11.28
C ILE A 178 -6.24 11.62 11.79
N SER A 179 -6.31 12.60 10.89
CA SER A 179 -6.16 14.02 11.25
C SER A 179 -7.31 14.53 12.09
N ARG A 180 -8.51 13.97 11.88
CA ARG A 180 -9.72 14.40 12.59
C ARG A 180 -9.83 13.81 14.00
N TYR A 181 -9.43 12.55 14.18
CA TYR A 181 -9.71 11.82 15.42
C TYR A 181 -8.46 11.25 16.11
N GLY A 182 -7.30 11.32 15.47
CA GLY A 182 -6.07 10.74 15.99
C GLY A 182 -5.47 11.57 17.13
N THR A 183 -5.03 10.87 18.16
CA THR A 183 -4.24 11.42 19.27
C THR A 183 -2.87 10.76 19.21
N PHE A 184 -1.81 11.56 19.15
CA PHE A 184 -0.45 11.08 18.88
C PHE A 184 0.56 11.55 19.93
N THR A 185 1.66 10.83 20.04
CA THR A 185 2.89 11.38 20.64
C THR A 185 3.52 12.42 19.72
N GLU A 186 4.51 13.16 20.20
CA GLU A 186 5.28 14.09 19.35
C GLU A 186 5.96 13.36 18.17
N TYR A 187 6.49 12.16 18.46
CA TYR A 187 7.03 11.25 17.45
C TYR A 187 5.97 10.80 16.44
N GLY A 188 4.78 10.41 16.89
CA GLY A 188 3.67 10.08 15.99
C GLY A 188 3.26 11.28 15.13
N ALA A 189 3.22 12.47 15.72
CA ALA A 189 2.85 13.71 15.01
C ALA A 189 3.84 14.08 13.91
N SER A 190 5.13 13.72 14.00
CA SER A 190 6.07 13.93 12.88
C SER A 190 5.72 13.08 11.67
N LEU A 191 5.35 11.81 11.88
CA LEU A 191 4.92 10.92 10.80
C LEU A 191 3.62 11.40 10.15
N ILE A 192 2.69 11.98 10.91
CA ILE A 192 1.47 12.58 10.34
C ILE A 192 1.79 13.79 9.45
N ARG A 193 2.76 14.62 9.84
CA ARG A 193 3.21 15.75 9.01
C ARG A 193 3.81 15.26 7.70
N GLU A 194 4.62 14.19 7.72
CA GLU A 194 5.17 13.59 6.50
C GLU A 194 4.06 13.10 5.55
N LEU A 195 3.01 12.45 6.08
CA LEU A 195 1.85 12.04 5.27
C LEU A 195 1.14 13.24 4.63
N ARG A 196 0.93 14.31 5.41
CA ARG A 196 0.30 15.54 4.91
C ARG A 196 1.12 16.16 3.78
N ASP A 197 2.43 16.29 3.98
CA ASP A 197 3.31 16.96 3.03
C ASP A 197 3.41 16.12 1.74
N GLN A 198 3.39 14.78 1.86
CA GLN A 198 3.26 13.89 0.71
C GLN A 198 1.94 14.13 -0.05
N ILE A 199 0.80 14.20 0.64
CA ILE A 199 -0.51 14.45 0.01
C ILE A 199 -0.54 15.79 -0.72
N ALA A 200 -0.02 16.85 -0.09
CA ALA A 200 0.07 18.17 -0.71
C ALA A 200 0.96 18.15 -1.96
N GLY A 201 2.04 17.37 -1.96
CA GLY A 201 2.86 17.17 -3.16
C GLY A 201 2.13 16.41 -4.28
N LEU A 202 1.28 15.44 -3.92
CA LEU A 202 0.50 14.66 -4.90
C LEU A 202 -0.50 15.53 -5.64
N THR A 203 -1.20 16.45 -4.96
CA THR A 203 -2.22 17.28 -5.61
C THR A 203 -1.64 18.28 -6.61
N LEU A 204 -0.32 18.51 -6.59
CA LEU A 204 0.36 19.43 -7.51
C LEU A 204 1.00 18.71 -8.71
N LEU A 205 0.79 17.41 -8.85
CA LEU A 205 1.41 16.61 -9.90
C LEU A 205 0.84 16.91 -11.30
N PRO A 206 1.67 17.12 -12.32
CA PRO A 206 1.20 17.28 -13.71
C PRO A 206 0.50 16.04 -14.24
N GLU A 207 0.81 14.86 -13.70
CA GLU A 207 0.13 13.59 -13.97
C GLU A 207 -1.40 13.66 -13.83
N TRP A 208 -1.93 14.61 -13.04
CA TRP A 208 -3.37 14.77 -12.82
C TRP A 208 -4.06 15.73 -13.78
N ARG A 209 -3.33 16.55 -14.54
CA ARG A 209 -3.94 17.56 -15.41
C ARG A 209 -4.89 16.96 -16.44
N ASP A 210 -4.46 15.84 -17.04
CA ASP A 210 -5.17 15.18 -18.13
C ASP A 210 -5.82 13.86 -17.67
N PHE A 211 -5.81 13.56 -16.36
CA PHE A 211 -6.39 12.34 -15.83
C PHE A 211 -7.93 12.46 -15.77
N ASP A 212 -8.62 11.56 -16.46
CA ASP A 212 -10.08 11.49 -16.41
C ASP A 212 -10.55 10.85 -15.10
N PHE A 213 -10.98 11.66 -14.14
CA PHE A 213 -11.50 11.23 -12.85
C PHE A 213 -12.95 10.67 -12.90
N ASP A 214 -13.66 10.89 -14.00
CA ASP A 214 -15.09 10.58 -14.10
C ASP A 214 -15.35 9.21 -14.72
N THR A 215 -14.42 8.70 -15.54
CA THR A 215 -14.50 7.33 -16.08
C THR A 215 -14.29 6.29 -14.97
N PRO A 216 -15.28 5.43 -14.68
CA PRO A 216 -15.11 4.35 -13.72
C PRO A 216 -14.14 3.29 -14.26
N ARG A 217 -13.15 2.90 -13.46
CA ARG A 217 -12.18 1.86 -13.81
C ARG A 217 -12.32 0.67 -12.88
N GLN A 218 -11.80 -0.49 -13.29
CA GLN A 218 -11.73 -1.63 -12.41
C GLN A 218 -10.70 -1.34 -11.30
N HIS A 219 -11.07 -1.61 -10.06
CA HIS A 219 -10.17 -1.48 -8.92
C HIS A 219 -8.90 -2.30 -9.15
N ARG A 220 -7.75 -1.85 -8.66
CA ARG A 220 -6.45 -2.51 -8.94
C ARG A 220 -6.35 -3.96 -8.46
N TYR A 221 -7.28 -4.40 -7.60
CA TYR A 221 -7.45 -5.79 -7.14
C TYR A 221 -8.68 -6.52 -7.70
N GLY A 222 -9.34 -5.95 -8.70
CA GLY A 222 -10.31 -6.65 -9.56
C GLY A 222 -11.74 -6.81 -9.04
N SER A 223 -12.05 -6.30 -7.85
CA SER A 223 -13.27 -6.66 -7.11
C SER A 223 -14.41 -5.64 -7.14
N TRP A 224 -14.12 -4.36 -7.36
CA TRP A 224 -15.14 -3.30 -7.48
C TRP A 224 -14.66 -2.22 -8.45
N LYS A 225 -15.44 -1.15 -8.64
CA LYS A 225 -15.00 0.02 -9.40
C LYS A 225 -14.11 0.91 -8.52
N SER A 226 -13.00 1.40 -9.06
CA SER A 226 -12.16 2.39 -8.39
C SER A 226 -12.95 3.69 -8.18
N ASN A 227 -12.90 4.26 -6.99
CA ASN A 227 -13.46 5.58 -6.70
C ASN A 227 -12.33 6.49 -6.20
N VAL A 228 -12.06 7.57 -6.96
CA VAL A 228 -11.00 8.56 -6.72
C VAL A 228 -11.56 9.92 -6.27
N ALA A 229 -12.72 9.91 -5.60
CA ALA A 229 -13.48 11.11 -5.25
C ALA A 229 -12.72 12.08 -4.32
N LYS A 230 -12.05 11.59 -3.27
CA LYS A 230 -11.32 12.45 -2.33
C LYS A 230 -10.07 13.06 -2.96
N LEU A 231 -9.40 12.34 -3.85
CA LEU A 231 -8.33 12.92 -4.65
C LEU A 231 -8.87 14.03 -5.55
N LYS A 232 -9.99 13.80 -6.26
CA LYS A 232 -10.65 14.81 -7.10
C LYS A 232 -11.05 16.06 -6.30
N GLU A 233 -11.75 15.88 -5.18
CA GLU A 233 -12.15 16.97 -4.27
C GLU A 233 -10.95 17.79 -3.78
N GLN A 234 -9.85 17.12 -3.39
CA GLN A 234 -8.62 17.81 -2.94
C GLN A 234 -7.96 18.60 -4.08
N LEU A 235 -7.91 18.05 -5.30
CA LEU A 235 -7.40 18.75 -6.47
C LEU A 235 -8.21 20.00 -6.81
N GLU A 236 -9.54 19.90 -6.78
CA GLU A 236 -10.45 21.03 -7.00
C GLU A 236 -10.25 22.14 -5.95
N SER A 237 -10.00 21.77 -4.68
CA SER A 237 -9.73 22.73 -3.61
C SER A 237 -8.34 23.38 -3.66
N ALA A 238 -7.39 22.76 -4.37
CA ALA A 238 -6.00 23.22 -4.48
C ALA A 238 -5.77 24.17 -5.66
N GLN A 239 -6.71 24.29 -6.60
CA GLN A 239 -6.62 25.25 -7.70
C GLN A 239 -6.85 26.67 -7.18
N PRO A 240 -5.98 27.65 -7.49
CA PRO A 240 -6.24 29.03 -7.15
C PRO A 240 -7.51 29.53 -7.87
N ALA A 241 -8.35 30.26 -7.13
CA ALA A 241 -9.56 30.91 -7.64
C ALA A 241 -9.28 31.86 -8.81
#